data_AF-A0A7Y3HQ49-F1
#
_entry.id   AF-A0A7Y3HQ49-F1
#
_cell.length_a   1.000
_cell.length_b   1.000
_cell.length_c   1.000
_cell.angle_alpha   90.00
_cell.angle_beta   90.00
_cell.angle_gamma   90.00
#
_symmetry.space_group_name_H-M   'P 1'
#
loop_
_entity.id
_entity.type
_entity.pdbx_description
1 polymer ?
#
loop_
_entity_poly.entity_id
_entity_poly.type
_entity_poly.pdbx_seq_one_letter_code
_entity_poly.pdbx_strand_id
1 'polypeptide(L)' 'MKRILLIFCAIAFALSSYAQQDSNDNLLTIAGQEISKSEFLRVYQKNNTKELSFDDKSVREYLDLYINYKLKVKQAED' A
#
# COMPACT_ATOMS: atom_id res chain seq x y z
N MET A 1 -9.73 -28.89 33.19
CA MET A 1 -10.56 -28.48 32.03
C MET A 1 -10.44 -27.00 31.71
N LYS A 2 -10.78 -26.08 32.63
CA LYS A 2 -10.68 -24.62 32.39
C LYS A 2 -9.28 -24.12 31.99
N ARG A 3 -8.21 -24.67 32.61
CA ARG A 3 -6.80 -24.33 32.29
C ARG A 3 -6.37 -24.80 30.90
N ILE A 4 -6.86 -25.96 30.46
CA ILE A 4 -6.56 -26.51 29.12
C ILE A 4 -7.28 -25.67 28.05
N LEU A 5 -8.52 -25.27 28.33
CA LEU A 5 -9.30 -24.37 27.44
C LEU A 5 -8.61 -23.01 27.27
N LEU A 6 -8.06 -22.43 28.35
CA LEU A 6 -7.32 -21.17 28.30
C LEU A 6 -6.04 -21.26 27.47
N ILE A 7 -5.28 -22.36 27.60
CA ILE A 7 -4.07 -22.60 26.81
C ILE A 7 -4.43 -22.77 25.32
N PHE A 8 -5.52 -23.48 25.02
CA PHE A 8 -6.00 -23.65 23.65
C PHE A 8 -6.40 -22.31 23.00
N CYS A 9 -7.14 -21.45 23.72
CA CYS A 9 -7.47 -20.11 23.23
C CYS A 9 -6.25 -19.22 23.00
N ALA A 10 -5.24 -19.31 23.88
CA ALA A 10 -4.00 -18.54 23.73
C ALA A 10 -3.19 -18.97 22.48
N ILE A 11 -3.14 -20.27 22.20
CA ILE A 11 -2.47 -20.81 21.00
C ILE A 11 -3.23 -20.40 19.73
N ALA A 12 -4.56 -20.49 19.74
CA ALA A 12 -5.38 -20.06 18.60
C ALA A 12 -5.19 -18.56 18.28
N PHE A 13 -5.08 -17.71 19.31
CA PHE A 13 -4.84 -16.28 19.14
C PHE A 13 -3.43 -15.96 18.58
N ALA A 14 -2.42 -16.73 18.98
CA ALA A 14 -1.05 -16.56 18.48
C ALA A 14 -0.89 -16.96 16.99
N LEU A 15 -1.75 -17.86 16.48
CA LEU A 15 -1.72 -18.27 15.07
C LEU A 15 -2.39 -17.24 14.12
N SER A 16 -3.26 -16.37 14.62
CA SER A 16 -3.90 -15.30 13.84
C SER A 16 -2.99 -14.12 13.48
N SER A 17 -1.75 -14.07 14.00
CA SER A 17 -0.83 -12.93 13.80
C SER A 17 -0.15 -12.88 12.42
N TYR A 18 -0.31 -13.89 11.56
CA TYR A 18 0.33 -13.95 10.23
C TYR A 18 -0.53 -13.41 9.08
N ALA A 19 -1.68 -12.78 9.36
CA ALA A 19 -2.63 -12.35 8.32
C ALA A 19 -2.26 -11.04 7.60
N GLN A 20 -1.28 -10.28 8.10
CA GLN A 20 -0.84 -9.02 7.49
C GLN A 20 0.42 -9.23 6.63
N GLN A 21 0.30 -10.02 5.56
CA GLN A 21 1.30 -9.97 4.50
C GLN A 21 1.00 -8.73 3.65
N ASP A 22 1.58 -7.59 4.05
CA ASP A 22 1.56 -6.37 3.26
C ASP A 22 2.06 -6.71 1.86
N SER A 23 1.22 -6.47 0.86
CA SER A 23 1.62 -6.52 -0.55
C SER A 23 2.51 -5.32 -0.86
N ASN A 24 3.68 -5.27 -0.23
CA ASN A 24 4.79 -4.36 -0.51
C ASN A 24 5.52 -4.79 -1.79
N ASP A 25 4.77 -5.24 -2.78
CA ASP A 25 5.30 -5.45 -4.12
C ASP A 25 5.70 -4.07 -4.65
N ASN A 26 6.95 -3.96 -5.06
CA ASN A 26 7.46 -2.78 -5.75
C ASN A 26 6.69 -2.63 -7.06
N LEU A 27 6.02 -1.49 -7.21
CA LEU A 27 5.25 -1.16 -8.41
C LEU A 27 6.17 -0.54 -9.46
N LEU A 28 7.01 0.42 -9.06
CA LEU A 28 7.97 1.09 -9.93
C LEU A 28 9.10 1.75 -9.14
N THR A 29 10.16 2.15 -9.85
CA THR A 29 11.27 2.94 -9.29
C THR A 29 11.31 4.31 -9.97
N ILE A 30 11.32 5.39 -9.18
CA ILE A 30 11.39 6.79 -9.68
C ILE A 30 12.62 7.45 -9.08
N ALA A 31 13.56 7.90 -9.91
CA ALA A 31 14.79 8.57 -9.47
C ALA A 31 15.56 7.79 -8.36
N GLY A 32 15.62 6.47 -8.49
CA GLY A 32 16.30 5.58 -7.54
C GLY A 32 15.50 5.25 -6.27
N GLN A 33 14.28 5.76 -6.12
CA GLN A 33 13.36 5.40 -5.02
C GLN A 33 12.37 4.34 -5.47
N GLU A 34 12.29 3.23 -4.72
CA GLU A 34 11.28 2.20 -4.91
C GLU A 34 9.93 2.68 -4.36
N ILE A 35 8.89 2.54 -5.18
CA ILE A 35 7.52 2.89 -4.82
C ILE A 35 6.70 1.60 -4.80
N SER A 36 6.11 1.30 -3.64
CA SER A 36 5.25 0.13 -3.49
C SER A 36 3.86 0.39 -4.06
N LYS A 37 3.18 -0.71 -4.45
CA LYS A 37 1.77 -0.65 -4.87
C LYS A 37 0.88 -0.04 -3.78
N SER A 38 1.13 -0.38 -2.52
CA SER A 38 0.36 0.11 -1.37
C SER A 38 0.49 1.62 -1.20
N GLU A 39 1.69 2.18 -1.38
CA GLU A 39 1.92 3.62 -1.33
C GLU A 39 1.16 4.34 -2.44
N PHE A 40 1.32 3.88 -3.69
CA PHE A 40 0.62 4.47 -4.84
C PHE A 40 -0.90 4.46 -4.63
N LEU A 41 -1.48 3.32 -4.27
CA LEU A 41 -2.92 3.18 -4.06
C LEU A 41 -3.42 4.07 -2.92
N ARG A 42 -2.66 4.23 -1.83
CA ARG A 42 -3.01 5.12 -0.73
C ARG A 42 -3.10 6.57 -1.20
N VAL A 43 -2.12 7.03 -1.98
CA VAL A 43 -2.10 8.41 -2.51
C VAL A 43 -3.21 8.60 -3.55
N TYR A 44 -3.42 7.61 -4.42
CA TYR A 44 -4.49 7.58 -5.39
C TYR A 44 -5.87 7.74 -4.73
N GLN A 45 -6.19 6.91 -3.74
CA GLN A 45 -7.48 6.95 -3.04
C GLN A 45 -7.68 8.26 -2.27
N LYS A 46 -6.62 8.77 -1.64
CA LYS A 46 -6.68 10.04 -0.89
C LYS A 46 -7.00 11.24 -1.77
N ASN A 47 -6.50 11.23 -3.01
CA ASN A 47 -6.62 12.37 -3.91
C ASN A 47 -7.85 12.30 -4.83
N ASN A 48 -8.47 11.13 -5.01
CA ASN A 48 -9.62 10.93 -5.91
C ASN A 48 -10.95 10.70 -5.16
N THR A 49 -11.22 11.46 -4.10
CA THR A 49 -12.37 11.21 -3.19
C THR A 49 -13.76 11.48 -3.77
N LYS A 50 -13.87 12.24 -4.88
CA LYS A 50 -15.17 12.59 -5.50
C LYS A 50 -15.53 11.68 -6.69
N GLU A 51 -14.53 11.19 -7.42
CA GLU A 51 -14.69 10.34 -8.61
C GLU A 51 -13.65 9.21 -8.58
N LEU A 52 -13.73 8.38 -7.55
CA LEU A 52 -12.82 7.26 -7.37
C LEU A 52 -13.17 6.15 -8.37
N SER A 53 -12.55 6.19 -9.55
CA SER A 53 -12.73 5.19 -10.61
C SER A 53 -11.52 4.28 -10.72
N PHE A 54 -11.70 2.99 -10.41
CA PHE A 54 -10.63 1.99 -10.55
C PHE A 54 -10.54 1.40 -11.96
N ASP A 55 -11.04 2.10 -12.99
CA ASP A 55 -10.79 1.66 -14.37
C ASP A 55 -9.33 1.88 -14.76
N ASP A 56 -8.84 1.03 -15.67
CA ASP A 56 -7.42 1.01 -16.07
C ASP A 56 -6.95 2.36 -16.62
N LYS A 57 -7.82 3.11 -17.31
CA LYS A 57 -7.47 4.41 -17.89
C LYS A 57 -7.25 5.45 -16.79
N SER A 58 -8.20 5.60 -15.86
CA SER A 58 -8.07 6.56 -14.75
C SER A 58 -6.86 6.26 -13.85
N VAL A 59 -6.55 4.99 -13.61
CA VAL A 59 -5.38 4.59 -12.81
C VAL A 59 -4.08 4.94 -13.54
N ARG A 60 -4.00 4.71 -14.86
CA ARG A 60 -2.81 5.05 -15.68
C ARG A 60 -2.59 6.55 -15.79
N GLU A 61 -3.63 7.32 -16.07
CA GLU A 61 -3.55 8.79 -16.15
C GLU A 61 -3.05 9.39 -14.83
N TYR A 62 -3.53 8.85 -13.70
CA TYR A 62 -3.03 9.28 -12.41
C TYR A 62 -1.59 8.83 -12.13
N LEU A 63 -1.19 7.63 -12.58
CA LEU A 63 0.17 7.14 -12.44
C LEU A 63 1.17 8.10 -13.11
N ASP A 64 0.85 8.61 -14.29
CA ASP A 64 1.69 9.59 -14.99
C ASP A 64 1.81 10.91 -14.21
N LEU A 65 0.72 11.40 -13.64
CA LEU A 65 0.73 12.59 -12.77
C LEU A 65 1.58 12.36 -11.52
N TYR A 66 1.45 11.18 -10.91
CA TYR A 66 2.20 10.78 -9.71
C TYR A 66 3.71 10.71 -10.00
N ILE A 67 4.11 10.14 -11.14
CA ILE A 67 5.52 10.08 -11.56
C ILE A 67 6.09 11.49 -11.72
N ASN A 68 5.39 12.35 -12.45
CA ASN A 68 5.82 13.74 -12.66
C ASN A 68 5.95 14.52 -11.35
N TYR A 69 5.02 14.31 -10.41
CA TYR A 69 5.09 14.89 -9.08
C TYR A 69 6.35 14.45 -8.33
N LYS A 70 6.62 13.14 -8.27
CA LYS A 70 7.79 12.59 -7.57
C LYS A 70 9.11 13.07 -8.18
N LEU A 71 9.20 13.17 -9.50
CA LEU A 71 10.37 13.73 -10.19
C LEU A 71 10.60 15.20 -9.84
N LYS A 72 9.55 16.02 -9.79
CA LYS A 72 9.65 17.44 -9.39
C LYS A 72 10.06 17.61 -7.93
N VAL A 73 9.56 16.76 -7.04
CA VAL A 73 9.98 16.75 -5.63
C VAL A 73 11.46 16.42 -5.54
N LYS A 74 11.91 15.36 -6.23
CA LYS A 74 13.33 14.99 -6.24
C LYS A 74 14.23 16.11 -6.77
N GLN A 75 13.82 16.75 -7.87
CA GLN A 75 14.53 17.89 -8.42
C GLN A 75 14.64 19.08 -7.45
N ALA A 76 13.66 19.26 -6.56
CA ALA A 76 13.68 20.32 -5.56
C ALA A 76 14.49 19.96 -4.30
N GLU A 77 14.73 18.67 -4.06
CA GLU A 77 15.58 18.17 -2.97
C GLU A 77 17.07 18.18 -3.34
N ASP A 78 17.39 18.11 -4.64
CA ASP A 78 18.74 18.17 -5.21
C ASP A 78 19.25 19.61 -5.35
#